data_AF-A0A2E0FA48-F1
#
_entry.id   AF-A0A2E0FA48-F1
#
_cell.length_a   1.000
_cell.length_b   1.000
_cell.length_c   1.000
_cell.angle_alpha   90.00
_cell.angle_beta   90.00
_cell.angle_gamma   90.00
#
_symmetry.space_group_name_H-M   'P 1'
#
loop_
_entity.id
_entity.type
_entity.pdbx_description
1 polymer ?
#
loop_
_entity_poly.entity_id
_entity_poly.type
_entity_poly.pdbx_seq_one_letter_code
_entity_poly.pdbx_strand_id
1 'polypeptide(L)' 'MENKIKKIIAKTFRCKISDIDENAAIYKIKKWDSLTHFELVENLEDEFNIRFKSGEDETLTSYKIIFATIKSYNEK' A
#
# COMPACT_ATOMS: atom_id res chain seq x y z
N MET A 1 11.24 1.15 6.25
CA MET A 1 10.10 0.46 5.60
C MET A 1 8.84 1.30 5.64
N GLU A 2 8.41 1.72 6.85
CA GLU A 2 7.19 2.52 7.06
C GLU A 2 7.11 3.79 6.19
N ASN A 3 8.16 4.61 6.21
CA ASN A 3 8.21 5.87 5.45
C ASN A 3 8.21 5.67 3.93
N LYS A 4 8.70 4.51 3.43
CA LYS A 4 8.66 4.18 1.99
C LYS A 4 7.23 3.83 1.57
N ILE A 5 6.54 2.99 2.34
CA ILE A 5 5.15 2.60 2.07
C ILE A 5 4.26 3.84 2.09
N LYS A 6 4.40 4.70 3.10
CA LYS A 6 3.65 5.97 3.18
C LYS A 6 3.94 6.89 1.99
N LYS A 7 5.18 6.96 1.49
CA LYS A 7 5.52 7.72 0.27
C LYS A 7 4.83 7.17 -0.97
N ILE A 8 4.81 5.86 -1.15
CA ILE A 8 4.17 5.20 -2.30
C ILE A 8 2.66 5.48 -2.27
N ILE A 9 2.02 5.21 -1.14
CA ILE A 9 0.60 5.52 -0.92
C ILE A 9 0.31 7.00 -1.21
N ALA A 10 1.12 7.92 -0.66
CA ALA A 10 0.96 9.36 -0.89
C ALA A 10 1.07 9.73 -2.39
N LYS A 11 2.00 9.10 -3.12
CA LYS A 11 2.21 9.32 -4.55
C LYS A 11 1.04 8.79 -5.38
N THR A 12 0.62 7.55 -5.15
CA THR A 12 -0.49 6.89 -5.84
C THR A 12 -1.81 7.63 -5.63
N PHE A 13 -2.15 7.96 -4.37
CA PHE A 13 -3.41 8.65 -4.07
C PHE A 13 -3.34 10.17 -4.21
N ARG A 14 -2.16 10.71 -4.57
CA ARG A 14 -1.87 12.15 -4.63
C ARG A 14 -2.31 12.87 -3.35
N CYS A 15 -1.94 12.30 -2.21
CA CYS A 15 -2.24 12.80 -0.86
C CYS A 15 -0.93 13.14 -0.13
N LYS A 16 -1.03 13.82 1.02
CA LYS A 16 0.14 14.10 1.85
C LYS A 16 0.49 12.87 2.68
N ILE A 17 1.79 12.63 2.88
CA ILE A 17 2.30 11.57 3.77
C ILE A 17 1.76 11.76 5.20
N SER A 18 1.61 13.01 5.65
CA SER A 18 1.05 13.36 6.96
C SER A 18 -0.43 13.02 7.12
N ASP A 19 -1.18 12.82 6.03
CA ASP A 19 -2.58 12.36 6.08
C ASP A 19 -2.67 10.83 6.22
N ILE A 20 -1.57 10.11 6.02
CA ILE A 20 -1.51 8.64 6.09
C ILE A 20 -1.17 8.24 7.52
N ASP A 21 -2.20 8.17 8.35
CA ASP A 21 -2.12 7.62 9.70
C ASP A 21 -2.03 6.09 9.69
N GLU A 22 -1.58 5.48 10.79
CA GLU A 22 -1.62 4.02 11.00
C GLU A 22 -3.05 3.44 10.96
N ASN A 23 -4.06 4.28 11.16
CA ASN A 23 -5.49 3.97 10.98
C ASN A 23 -6.06 4.48 9.65
N ALA A 24 -5.22 4.95 8.73
CA ALA A 24 -5.63 5.26 7.36
C ALA A 24 -5.97 3.94 6.65
N ALA A 25 -7.21 3.53 6.84
CA ALA A 25 -7.84 2.48 6.07
C ALA A 25 -8.36 3.07 4.74
N ILE A 26 -8.51 2.20 3.74
CA ILE A 26 -8.97 2.55 2.38
C ILE A 26 -10.17 3.49 2.36
N TYR A 27 -11.07 3.35 3.33
CA TYR A 27 -12.32 4.08 3.38
C TYR A 27 -12.15 5.57 3.65
N LYS A 28 -11.02 6.01 4.23
CA LYS A 28 -10.74 7.44 4.42
C LYS A 28 -10.16 8.09 3.16
N ILE A 29 -9.52 7.31 2.28
CA ILE A 29 -8.92 7.81 1.06
C ILE A 29 -9.97 7.74 -0.05
N LYS A 30 -10.69 8.85 -0.24
CA LYS A 30 -11.79 8.98 -1.20
C LYS A 30 -11.40 8.71 -2.67
N LYS A 31 -10.11 8.63 -2.97
CA LYS A 31 -9.54 8.35 -4.30
C LYS A 31 -9.10 6.90 -4.47
N TRP A 32 -9.40 6.02 -3.52
CA TRP A 32 -9.05 4.62 -3.60
C TRP A 32 -10.12 3.86 -4.40
N ASP A 33 -9.88 3.75 -5.70
CA ASP A 33 -10.66 2.96 -6.66
C ASP A 33 -9.83 1.77 -7.17
N SER A 34 -10.45 0.84 -7.90
CA SER A 34 -9.80 -0.37 -8.45
C SER A 34 -8.52 -0.07 -9.23
N LEU A 35 -8.49 1.05 -9.98
CA LEU A 35 -7.31 1.46 -10.75
C LEU A 35 -6.15 1.89 -9.85
N THR A 36 -6.41 2.78 -8.90
CA THR A 36 -5.38 3.25 -7.95
C THR A 36 -4.93 2.15 -7.00
N HIS A 37 -5.78 1.17 -6.73
CA HIS A 37 -5.41 -0.02 -5.98
C HIS A 37 -4.37 -0.82 -6.76
N PHE A 38 -4.63 -1.11 -8.04
CA PHE A 38 -3.68 -1.82 -8.89
C PHE A 38 -2.35 -1.06 -9.02
N GLU A 39 -2.41 0.26 -9.23
CA GLU A 39 -1.22 1.12 -9.28
C GLU A 39 -0.44 1.08 -7.95
N LEU A 40 -1.13 1.04 -6.81
CA LEU A 40 -0.48 0.91 -5.51
C LEU A 40 0.29 -0.40 -5.41
N VAL A 41 -0.37 -1.52 -5.74
CA VAL A 41 0.22 -2.86 -5.68
C VAL A 41 1.46 -2.93 -6.57
N GLU A 42 1.36 -2.48 -7.82
CA GLU A 42 2.47 -2.48 -8.77
C GLU A 42 3.67 -1.65 -8.26
N ASN A 43 3.43 -0.44 -7.71
CA ASN A 43 4.50 0.38 -7.15
C ASN A 43 5.15 -0.27 -5.90
N LEU A 44 4.40 -1.00 -5.09
CA LEU A 44 4.93 -1.71 -3.94
C LEU A 44 5.75 -2.92 -4.37
N GLU A 45 5.30 -3.67 -5.38
CA GLU A 45 6.05 -4.77 -5.98
C GLU A 45 7.39 -4.29 -6.55
N ASP A 46 7.38 -3.20 -7.33
CA ASP A 46 8.59 -2.63 -7.92
C ASP A 46 9.58 -2.12 -6.85
N GLU A 47 9.11 -1.31 -5.89
CA GLU A 47 9.98 -0.71 -4.86
C GLU A 47 10.60 -1.77 -3.94
N PHE A 48 9.84 -2.80 -3.55
CA PHE A 48 10.32 -3.83 -2.64
C PHE A 48 10.85 -5.08 -3.36
N ASN A 49 10.80 -5.10 -4.69
CA ASN A 49 11.14 -6.26 -5.52
C ASN A 49 10.41 -7.54 -5.09
N ILE A 50 9.14 -7.40 -4.68
CA ILE A 50 8.26 -8.49 -4.25
C ILE A 50 7.20 -8.74 -5.32
N ARG A 51 6.54 -9.90 -5.24
CA ARG A 51 5.43 -10.23 -6.13
C ARG A 51 4.28 -10.79 -5.31
N PHE A 52 3.21 -10.03 -5.18
CA PHE A 52 2.01 -10.45 -4.48
C PHE A 52 1.30 -11.52 -5.30
N LYS A 53 0.72 -12.50 -4.61
CA LYS A 53 -0.10 -13.51 -5.28
C LYS A 53 -1.50 -12.96 -5.54
N SER A 54 -2.13 -13.47 -6.59
CA SER A 54 -3.53 -13.17 -6.89
C SER A 54 -4.41 -13.45 -5.67
N GLY A 55 -5.12 -12.42 -5.20
CA GLY A 55 -5.96 -12.45 -4.00
C GLY A 55 -5.30 -11.84 -2.76
N GLU A 56 -3.97 -11.78 -2.67
CA GLU A 56 -3.31 -10.98 -1.63
C GLU A 56 -3.51 -9.49 -1.92
N ASP A 57 -3.43 -9.09 -3.20
CA ASP A 57 -3.69 -7.73 -3.65
C ASP A 57 -5.06 -7.24 -3.17
N GLU A 58 -6.12 -8.05 -3.35
CA GLU A 58 -7.48 -7.73 -2.89
C GLU A 58 -7.57 -7.50 -1.37
N THR A 59 -6.67 -8.11 -0.58
CA THR A 59 -6.64 -7.93 0.88
C THR A 59 -5.88 -6.68 1.33
N LEU A 60 -5.12 -6.03 0.45
CA LEU A 60 -4.33 -4.81 0.72
C LEU A 60 -5.23 -3.58 0.89
N THR A 61 -6.14 -3.65 1.86
CA THR A 61 -7.22 -2.68 2.07
C THR A 61 -6.94 -1.71 3.22
N SER A 62 -5.73 -1.74 3.78
CA SER A 62 -5.35 -0.84 4.86
C SER A 62 -3.84 -0.76 4.95
N TYR A 63 -3.35 0.39 5.43
CA TYR A 63 -1.93 0.58 5.69
C TYR A 63 -1.32 -0.55 6.53
N LYS A 64 -2.00 -0.98 7.60
CA LYS A 64 -1.56 -2.09 8.47
C LYS A 64 -1.39 -3.40 7.72
N ILE A 65 -2.32 -3.75 6.83
CA ILE A 65 -2.26 -5.01 6.05
C ILE A 65 -1.09 -4.92 5.08
N ILE A 66 -0.99 -3.83 4.32
CA ILE A 66 0.12 -3.59 3.38
C ILE A 66 1.48 -3.70 4.09
N PHE A 67 1.61 -3.04 5.24
CA PHE A 67 2.83 -3.07 6.02
C PHE A 67 3.16 -4.50 6.49
N ALA A 68 2.18 -5.21 7.04
CA ALA A 68 2.37 -6.59 7.51
C ALA A 68 2.76 -7.54 6.37
N THR A 69 2.11 -7.44 5.21
CA THR A 69 2.42 -8.27 4.04
C THR A 69 3.85 -8.00 3.56
N ILE A 70 4.22 -6.74 3.35
CA ILE A 70 5.59 -6.40 2.89
C ILE A 70 6.64 -6.84 3.90
N LYS A 71 6.38 -6.67 5.20
CA LYS A 71 7.28 -7.13 6.27
C LYS A 71 7.48 -8.65 6.19
N SER A 72 6.39 -9.40 6.02
CA SER A 72 6.42 -10.87 5.85
C SER A 72 7.24 -11.32 4.63
N TYR A 73 7.19 -10.57 3.53
CA TYR A 73 8.01 -10.84 2.34
C TYR A 73 9.50 -10.46 2.52
N ASN A 74 9.82 -9.43 3.32
CA ASN A 74 11.21 -9.02 3.60
C ASN A 74 11.89 -9.83 4.72
N GLU A 75 11.12 -10.47 5.60
CA GLU A 75 11.64 -11.34 6.67
C GLU A 75 11.85 -12.80 6.20
N LYS A 76 11.48 -13.13 4.96
CA LYS A 76 11.73 -14.41 4.30
C LYS A 76 12.96 -14.37 3.41
#